data_AF-A0A193KZE4-F1
#
_entry.id   AF-A0A193KZE4-F1
#
_cell.length_a   1.000
_cell.length_b   1.000
_cell.length_c   1.000
_cell.angle_alpha   90.00
_cell.angle_beta   90.00
_cell.angle_gamma   90.00
#
_symmetry.space_group_name_H-M   'P 1'
#
loop_
_entity.id
_entity.type
_entity.pdbx_description
1 polymer ?
#
loop_
_entity_poly.entity_id
_entity_poly.type
_entity_poly.pdbx_seq_one_letter_code
_entity_poly.pdbx_strand_id
1 'polypeptide(L)'
;MTARLVGLSGLAGLLLTAAVFALAWPVFTRMRNQRIWYQHVEDPYLHDHTDLALVALCALPLFLLLLGTGSAALQAVCSRAVAAGSRASPEGEPSDRSVPSDPSDRPDPSDPSDRPDRSRAVAVARLRPVLAVYALRALIVWPLPVLAEAVANSLTGPQLDTDQQFLERGSWLYALVAASPAAALFAAVLLRLALGLAPAAAAGGLGPLAALRRSWSLVRTRTGAVRVLALALPLAALTAGLVRLVVQLALPLRPLVRGLLEEATGNFFAAYYAGILAPVVVGLLVAAAVVLPVSCTAFAVLHERLRSSRASGGG
;
A
#
# COMPACT_ATOMS: atom_id res chain seq x y z
N MET A 1 5.82 -22.97 -6.03
CA MET A 1 6.17 -22.08 -4.88
C MET A 1 5.34 -20.79 -4.86
N THR A 2 5.03 -20.20 -6.01
CA THR A 2 4.18 -19.00 -6.18
C THR A 2 2.78 -19.14 -5.59
N ALA A 3 2.10 -20.28 -5.80
CA ALA A 3 0.75 -20.52 -5.25
C ALA A 3 0.68 -20.46 -3.71
N ARG A 4 1.70 -20.97 -2.99
CA ARG A 4 1.75 -20.92 -1.52
C ARG A 4 1.94 -19.50 -0.99
N LEU A 5 2.77 -18.70 -1.68
CA LEU A 5 3.00 -17.29 -1.34
C LEU A 5 1.74 -16.44 -1.57
N VAL A 6 1.04 -16.67 -2.67
CA VAL A 6 -0.24 -16.01 -2.96
C VAL A 6 -1.29 -16.43 -1.93
N GLY A 7 -1.37 -17.71 -1.57
CA GLY A 7 -2.28 -18.22 -0.54
C GLY A 7 -2.00 -17.62 0.84
N LEU A 8 -0.74 -17.57 1.28
CA LEU A 8 -0.36 -16.97 2.57
C LEU A 8 -0.62 -15.46 2.61
N SER A 9 -0.38 -14.76 1.50
CA SER A 9 -0.72 -13.35 1.33
C SER A 9 -2.23 -13.11 1.46
N GLY A 10 -3.05 -13.93 0.78
CA GLY A 10 -4.51 -13.88 0.89
C GLY A 10 -5.01 -14.17 2.30
N LEU A 11 -4.44 -15.18 2.97
CA LEU A 11 -4.78 -15.54 4.35
C LEU A 11 -4.41 -14.42 5.33
N ALA A 12 -3.23 -13.82 5.19
CA ALA A 12 -2.82 -12.68 6.01
C ALA A 12 -3.76 -11.48 5.80
N GLY A 13 -4.19 -11.22 4.56
CA GLY A 13 -5.21 -10.22 4.23
C GLY A 13 -6.55 -10.48 4.91
N LEU A 14 -7.03 -11.72 4.87
CA LEU A 14 -8.27 -12.15 5.53
C LEU A 14 -8.22 -12.01 7.05
N LEU A 15 -7.18 -12.56 7.71
CA LEU A 15 -7.00 -12.49 9.16
C LEU A 15 -6.97 -11.04 9.65
N LEU A 16 -6.30 -10.18 8.89
CA LEU A 16 -6.15 -8.79 9.27
C LEU A 16 -7.45 -8.00 9.02
N THR A 17 -8.20 -8.31 7.96
CA THR A 17 -9.55 -7.76 7.74
C THR A 17 -10.49 -8.15 8.89
N ALA A 18 -10.42 -9.41 9.34
CA ALA A 18 -11.16 -9.87 10.52
C ALA A 18 -10.76 -9.11 11.78
N ALA A 19 -9.46 -8.84 11.98
CA ALA A 19 -8.98 -8.04 13.11
C ALA A 19 -9.49 -6.59 13.10
N VAL A 20 -9.59 -5.95 11.93
CA VAL A 20 -10.20 -4.62 11.79
C VAL A 20 -11.68 -4.66 12.17
N PHE A 21 -12.41 -5.65 11.68
CA PHE A 21 -13.81 -5.83 12.05
C PHE A 21 -13.98 -6.05 13.55
N ALA A 22 -13.10 -6.83 14.17
CA ALA A 22 -13.09 -7.04 15.61
C ALA A 22 -12.79 -5.74 16.39
N LEU A 23 -11.85 -4.92 15.92
CA LEU A 23 -11.54 -3.61 16.52
C LEU A 23 -12.67 -2.58 16.33
N ALA A 24 -13.38 -2.63 15.20
CA ALA A 24 -14.54 -1.78 14.92
C ALA A 24 -15.82 -2.27 15.62
N TRP A 25 -15.82 -3.48 16.17
CA TRP A 25 -16.98 -4.09 16.81
C TRP A 25 -17.64 -3.24 17.91
N PRO A 26 -16.89 -2.58 18.83
CA PRO A 26 -17.48 -1.73 19.86
C PRO A 26 -18.30 -0.57 19.27
N VAL A 27 -17.84 0.01 18.16
CA VAL A 27 -18.55 1.08 17.44
C VAL A 27 -19.86 0.55 16.86
N PHE A 28 -19.81 -0.62 16.20
CA PHE A 28 -21.02 -1.26 15.68
C PHE A 28 -22.02 -1.65 16.78
N THR A 29 -21.54 -2.05 17.96
CA THR A 29 -22.43 -2.30 19.11
C THR A 29 -23.05 -1.01 19.64
N ARG A 30 -22.30 0.11 19.67
CA ARG A 30 -22.83 1.41 20.08
C ARG A 30 -23.91 1.90 19.12
N MET A 31 -23.67 1.82 17.81
CA MET A 31 -24.67 2.16 16.78
C MET A 31 -25.93 1.29 16.90
N ARG A 32 -25.78 -0.01 17.15
CA ARG A 32 -26.91 -0.92 17.37
C ARG A 32 -27.73 -0.52 18.60
N ASN A 33 -27.07 -0.20 19.72
CA ASN A 33 -27.75 0.21 20.94
C ASN A 33 -28.46 1.55 20.78
N GLN A 34 -27.83 2.52 20.10
CA GLN A 34 -28.47 3.78 19.72
C GLN A 34 -29.73 3.54 18.89
N ARG A 35 -29.74 2.58 17.97
CA ARG A 35 -30.95 2.24 17.19
C ARG A 35 -32.10 1.78 18.04
N ILE A 36 -31.83 0.84 18.95
CA ILE A 36 -32.86 0.29 19.84
C ILE A 36 -33.47 1.42 20.67
N TRP A 37 -32.63 2.38 21.08
CA TRP A 37 -33.05 3.57 21.81
C TRP A 37 -33.87 4.53 20.94
N TYR A 38 -33.41 4.91 19.75
CA TYR A 38 -34.15 5.81 18.84
C TYR A 38 -35.46 5.20 18.33
N GLN A 39 -35.51 3.89 18.12
CA GLN A 39 -36.77 3.20 17.81
C GLN A 39 -37.80 3.30 18.94
N HIS A 40 -37.36 3.48 20.19
CA HIS A 40 -38.26 3.74 21.32
C HIS A 40 -38.69 5.20 21.43
N VAL A 41 -37.93 6.14 20.85
CA VAL A 41 -38.13 7.60 21.02
C VAL A 41 -38.86 8.21 19.81
N GLU A 42 -39.22 7.43 18.78
CA GLU A 42 -39.93 7.85 17.56
C GLU A 42 -39.29 9.02 16.77
N ASP A 43 -38.05 9.38 17.08
CA ASP A 43 -37.35 10.47 16.40
C ASP A 43 -36.70 9.93 15.11
N PRO A 44 -37.01 10.49 13.92
CA PRO A 44 -36.44 10.05 12.65
C PRO A 44 -34.93 10.32 12.57
N TYR A 45 -34.16 9.38 13.09
CA TYR A 45 -32.81 8.96 12.70
C TYR A 45 -31.99 9.94 11.83
N LEU A 46 -31.33 10.94 12.44
CA LEU A 46 -30.22 11.63 11.77
C LEU A 46 -29.01 10.68 11.75
N HIS A 47 -28.69 10.11 10.58
CA HIS A 47 -27.48 9.30 10.42
C HIS A 47 -26.25 10.20 10.50
N ASP A 48 -25.55 10.15 11.63
CA ASP A 48 -24.24 10.77 11.73
C ASP A 48 -23.21 9.91 10.99
N HIS A 49 -22.90 10.28 9.74
CA HIS A 49 -21.95 9.57 8.87
C HIS A 49 -20.50 9.63 9.40
N THR A 50 -20.28 10.43 10.44
CA THR A 50 -19.00 10.78 11.03
C THR A 50 -18.29 9.59 11.67
N ASP A 51 -19.02 8.72 12.37
CA ASP A 51 -18.45 7.50 12.96
C ASP A 51 -17.97 6.50 11.89
N LEU A 52 -18.63 6.48 10.72
CA LEU A 52 -18.24 5.62 9.61
C LEU A 52 -16.95 6.10 8.95
N ALA A 53 -16.82 7.41 8.77
CA ALA A 53 -15.59 8.01 8.27
C ALA A 53 -14.42 7.62 9.20
N LEU A 54 -14.58 7.75 10.52
CA LEU A 54 -13.57 7.35 11.49
C LEU A 54 -13.17 5.87 11.37
N VAL A 55 -14.12 4.95 11.27
CA VAL A 55 -13.82 3.52 11.08
C VAL A 55 -13.08 3.27 9.76
N ALA A 56 -13.50 3.90 8.67
CA ALA A 56 -12.82 3.80 7.38
C ALA A 56 -11.39 4.36 7.44
N LEU A 57 -11.20 5.51 8.11
CA LEU A 57 -9.89 6.13 8.35
C LEU A 57 -8.98 5.26 9.22
N CYS A 58 -9.52 4.58 10.24
CA CYS A 58 -8.78 3.64 11.07
C CYS A 58 -8.40 2.35 10.33
N ALA A 59 -9.26 1.85 9.44
CA ALA A 59 -9.01 0.65 8.64
C ALA A 59 -8.00 0.87 7.50
N LEU A 60 -7.98 2.09 6.94
CA LEU A 60 -7.16 2.49 5.80
C LEU A 60 -5.65 2.18 5.96
N PRO A 61 -4.93 2.65 6.99
CA PRO A 61 -3.48 2.45 7.11
C PRO A 61 -3.08 0.98 7.15
N LEU A 62 -3.94 0.14 7.72
CA LEU A 62 -3.73 -1.29 7.86
C LEU A 62 -4.01 -2.03 6.55
N PHE A 63 -5.01 -1.60 5.77
CA PHE A 63 -5.22 -2.02 4.38
C PHE A 63 -4.02 -1.68 3.47
N LEU A 64 -3.38 -0.54 3.71
CA LEU A 64 -2.24 -0.07 2.95
C LEU A 64 -0.93 -0.74 3.34
N LEU A 65 -0.78 -1.12 4.61
CA LEU A 65 0.32 -1.95 5.08
C LEU A 65 0.26 -3.34 4.43
N LEU A 66 -0.94 -3.90 4.28
CA LEU A 66 -1.18 -5.11 3.47
C LEU A 66 -0.78 -4.91 2.01
N LEU A 67 -1.20 -3.81 1.40
CA LEU A 67 -0.81 -3.49 0.02
C LEU A 67 0.71 -3.37 -0.13
N GLY A 68 1.36 -2.72 0.83
CA GLY A 68 2.80 -2.50 0.89
C GLY A 68 3.60 -3.81 1.08
N THR A 69 3.15 -4.67 1.99
CA THR A 69 3.77 -5.98 2.24
C THR A 69 3.56 -6.93 1.07
N GLY A 70 2.35 -6.97 0.50
CA GLY A 70 2.03 -7.74 -0.70
C GLY A 70 2.85 -7.29 -1.91
N SER A 71 3.00 -5.98 -2.13
CA SER A 71 3.86 -5.45 -3.20
C SER A 71 5.33 -5.72 -2.99
N ALA A 72 5.85 -5.61 -1.76
CA ALA A 72 7.23 -5.96 -1.46
C ALA A 72 7.51 -7.46 -1.70
N ALA A 73 6.56 -8.34 -1.35
CA ALA A 73 6.66 -9.77 -1.64
C ALA A 73 6.67 -10.04 -3.15
N LEU A 74 5.79 -9.40 -3.91
CA LEU A 74 5.75 -9.50 -5.37
C LEU A 74 7.05 -8.99 -6.01
N GLN A 75 7.56 -7.83 -5.58
CA GLN A 75 8.84 -7.29 -6.04
C GLN A 75 10.01 -8.25 -5.76
N ALA A 76 10.02 -8.90 -4.60
CA ALA A 76 11.04 -9.88 -4.25
C ALA A 76 10.99 -11.12 -5.13
N VAL A 77 9.79 -11.58 -5.49
CA VAL A 77 9.61 -12.71 -6.42
C VAL A 77 10.03 -12.31 -7.85
N CYS A 78 9.58 -11.15 -8.33
CA CYS A 78 9.93 -10.67 -9.67
C CYS A 78 11.44 -10.44 -9.82
N SER A 79 12.09 -9.84 -8.82
CA SER A 79 13.55 -9.64 -8.84
C SER A 79 14.33 -10.96 -8.83
N ARG A 80 13.84 -11.98 -8.10
CA ARG A 80 14.42 -13.33 -8.15
C ARG A 80 14.26 -14.00 -9.51
N ALA A 81 13.10 -13.87 -10.15
CA ALA A 81 12.86 -14.46 -11.47
C ALA A 81 13.83 -13.89 -12.53
N VAL A 82 14.04 -12.57 -12.53
CA VAL A 82 15.00 -11.92 -13.44
C VAL A 82 16.44 -12.35 -13.16
N ALA A 83 16.84 -12.41 -11.88
CA ALA A 83 18.20 -12.83 -11.50
C ALA A 83 18.48 -14.32 -11.76
N ALA A 84 17.45 -15.17 -11.81
CA ALA A 84 17.57 -16.57 -12.19
C ALA A 84 17.75 -16.73 -13.70
N GLY A 85 17.01 -15.95 -14.51
CA GLY A 85 17.13 -15.95 -15.97
C GLY A 85 18.50 -15.53 -16.48
N SER A 86 19.15 -14.57 -15.82
CA SER A 86 20.50 -14.10 -16.22
C SER A 86 21.63 -15.10 -15.93
N ARG A 87 21.41 -16.08 -15.05
CA ARG A 87 22.40 -17.14 -14.76
C ARG A 87 22.23 -18.38 -15.63
N ALA A 88 21.05 -18.56 -16.22
CA ALA A 88 20.74 -19.72 -17.05
C ALA A 88 21.22 -19.56 -18.50
N SER A 89 21.93 -18.49 -18.83
CA SER A 89 22.58 -18.30 -20.13
C SER A 89 24.12 -18.46 -20.05
N PRO A 90 24.66 -19.64 -19.71
CA PRO A 90 26.02 -20.01 -20.06
C PRO A 90 25.99 -20.70 -21.43
N GLU A 91 25.53 -20.02 -22.47
CA GLU A 91 25.57 -20.56 -23.83
C GLU A 91 26.71 -19.86 -24.56
N GLY A 92 27.85 -20.57 -24.60
CA GLY A 92 28.99 -20.24 -25.44
C GLY A 92 30.16 -19.63 -24.69
N GLU A 93 30.95 -20.47 -24.01
CA GLU A 93 32.39 -20.34 -24.23
C GLU A 93 33.03 -21.70 -24.55
N PRO A 94 33.98 -21.72 -25.49
CA PRO A 94 34.45 -22.89 -26.16
C PRO A 94 35.40 -23.71 -25.29
N SER A 95 35.25 -25.01 -25.46
CA SER A 95 36.19 -26.06 -25.09
C SER A 95 37.59 -25.74 -25.62
N ASP A 96 38.47 -25.19 -24.79
CA ASP A 96 39.89 -25.55 -24.82
C ASP A 96 40.66 -24.97 -23.62
N ARG A 97 40.98 -25.81 -22.64
CA ARG A 97 42.17 -25.69 -21.79
C ARG A 97 42.37 -26.92 -20.92
N SER A 98 43.10 -27.86 -21.48
CA SER A 98 44.03 -28.74 -20.77
C SER A 98 45.06 -27.92 -19.98
N VAL A 99 45.28 -28.23 -18.68
CA VAL A 99 46.52 -28.05 -17.90
C VAL A 99 46.31 -28.55 -16.44
N PRO A 100 47.36 -29.03 -15.74
CA PRO A 100 47.33 -30.24 -14.94
C PRO A 100 47.26 -30.07 -13.42
N SER A 101 47.03 -31.24 -12.82
CA SER A 101 46.75 -31.64 -11.45
C SER A 101 47.82 -31.29 -10.41
N ASP A 102 47.39 -30.70 -9.29
CA ASP A 102 48.06 -30.79 -7.99
C ASP A 102 46.97 -31.06 -6.91
N PRO A 103 46.99 -32.18 -6.15
CA PRO A 103 45.75 -32.79 -5.64
C PRO A 103 45.44 -32.64 -4.15
N SER A 104 46.27 -32.04 -3.30
CA SER A 104 46.23 -32.39 -1.86
C SER A 104 45.65 -31.39 -0.85
N ASP A 105 45.17 -30.19 -1.21
CA ASP A 105 44.71 -29.24 -0.16
C ASP A 105 43.59 -28.26 -0.56
N ARG A 106 42.79 -28.59 -1.59
CA ARG A 106 41.62 -27.77 -1.93
C ARG A 106 40.41 -28.25 -1.14
N PRO A 107 39.79 -27.40 -0.29
CA PRO A 107 38.51 -27.72 0.33
C PRO A 107 37.53 -28.02 -0.79
N ASP A 108 36.97 -29.23 -0.78
CA ASP A 108 36.16 -29.79 -1.84
C ASP A 108 35.04 -28.82 -2.23
N PRO A 109 35.15 -28.10 -3.37
CA PRO A 109 34.19 -27.08 -3.77
C PRO A 109 32.91 -27.69 -4.36
N SER A 110 32.79 -29.02 -4.29
CA SER A 110 31.76 -29.81 -4.94
C SER A 110 30.72 -30.40 -3.99
N ASP A 111 30.52 -29.82 -2.81
CA ASP A 111 29.27 -30.05 -2.06
C ASP A 111 28.15 -29.10 -2.57
N PRO A 112 27.28 -29.54 -3.50
CA PRO A 112 26.19 -28.73 -4.02
C PRO A 112 25.12 -28.41 -2.96
N SER A 113 25.18 -29.01 -1.77
CA SER A 113 24.16 -28.83 -0.72
C SER A 113 24.21 -27.45 -0.04
N ASP A 114 25.34 -26.72 -0.11
CA ASP A 114 25.54 -25.46 0.62
C ASP A 114 25.14 -24.18 -0.17
N ARG A 115 24.98 -24.27 -1.49
CA ARG A 115 24.59 -23.13 -2.35
C ARG A 115 23.15 -22.61 -2.17
N PRO A 116 22.10 -23.43 -1.94
CA PRO A 116 20.73 -22.92 -1.84
C PRO A 116 20.52 -22.03 -0.60
N ASP A 117 21.16 -22.33 0.52
CA ASP A 117 20.92 -21.61 1.77
C ASP A 117 21.59 -20.24 1.81
N ARG A 118 22.79 -20.10 1.25
CA ARG A 118 23.46 -18.79 1.11
C ARG A 118 22.65 -17.84 0.22
N SER A 119 22.06 -18.36 -0.85
CA SER A 119 21.21 -17.56 -1.75
C SER A 119 19.92 -17.07 -1.08
N ARG A 120 19.31 -17.90 -0.21
CA ARG A 120 18.14 -17.53 0.59
C ARG A 120 18.49 -16.48 1.63
N ALA A 121 19.59 -16.66 2.36
CA ALA A 121 20.03 -15.72 3.39
C ALA A 121 20.28 -14.31 2.81
N VAL A 122 20.98 -14.22 1.67
CA VAL A 122 21.22 -12.94 0.98
C VAL A 122 19.92 -12.30 0.51
N ALA A 123 18.96 -13.09 0.03
CA ALA A 123 17.68 -12.58 -0.43
C ALA A 123 16.80 -12.08 0.75
N VAL A 124 16.80 -12.78 1.88
CA VAL A 124 16.07 -12.35 3.09
C VAL A 124 16.68 -11.07 3.67
N ALA A 125 18.03 -10.97 3.68
CA ALA A 125 18.73 -9.78 4.13
C ALA A 125 18.38 -8.53 3.30
N ARG A 126 18.11 -8.69 1.99
CA ARG A 126 17.66 -7.59 1.11
C ARG A 126 16.18 -7.24 1.26
N LEU A 127 15.35 -8.17 1.75
CA LEU A 127 13.91 -7.94 1.92
C LEU A 127 13.61 -6.96 3.07
N ARG A 128 14.34 -7.11 4.19
CA ARG A 128 14.20 -6.27 5.38
C ARG A 128 14.27 -4.76 5.10
N PRO A 129 15.30 -4.22 4.41
CA PRO A 129 15.38 -2.79 4.15
C PRO A 129 14.27 -2.30 3.21
N VAL A 130 13.83 -3.11 2.24
CA VAL A 130 12.72 -2.75 1.35
C VAL A 130 11.41 -2.64 2.15
N LEU A 131 11.10 -3.64 2.99
CA LEU A 131 9.95 -3.61 3.89
C LEU A 131 10.01 -2.41 4.84
N ALA A 132 11.18 -2.12 5.42
CA ALA A 132 11.38 -0.97 6.29
C ALA A 132 11.11 0.36 5.56
N VAL A 133 11.53 0.49 4.28
CA VAL A 133 11.21 1.67 3.46
C VAL A 133 9.72 1.78 3.19
N TYR A 134 9.02 0.68 2.88
CA TYR A 134 7.58 0.71 2.69
C TYR A 134 6.84 1.10 3.98
N ALA A 135 7.22 0.52 5.12
CA ALA A 135 6.65 0.85 6.42
C ALA A 135 6.89 2.33 6.76
N LEU A 136 8.13 2.81 6.60
CA LEU A 136 8.49 4.19 6.88
C LEU A 136 7.78 5.17 5.94
N ARG A 137 7.69 4.86 4.64
CA ARG A 137 6.93 5.66 3.67
C ARG A 137 5.45 5.69 4.01
N ALA A 138 4.87 4.58 4.42
CA ALA A 138 3.48 4.53 4.86
C ALA A 138 3.28 5.40 6.12
N LEU A 139 4.20 5.29 7.09
CA LEU A 139 4.17 6.05 8.33
C LEU A 139 4.34 7.55 8.12
N ILE A 140 5.09 8.00 7.11
CA ILE A 140 5.26 9.44 6.84
C ILE A 140 4.08 10.00 6.04
N VAL A 141 3.60 9.27 5.03
CA VAL A 141 2.62 9.79 4.07
C VAL A 141 1.19 9.82 4.64
N TRP A 142 0.82 8.82 5.44
CA TRP A 142 -0.57 8.60 5.83
C TRP A 142 -1.10 9.31 7.07
N PRO A 143 -0.32 9.57 8.14
CA PRO A 143 -0.88 10.29 9.28
C PRO A 143 -1.30 11.71 8.87
N LEU A 144 -0.69 12.30 7.83
CA LEU A 144 -1.01 13.65 7.38
C LEU A 144 -2.48 13.81 6.93
N PRO A 145 -3.01 13.06 5.94
CA PRO A 145 -4.41 13.16 5.55
C PRO A 145 -5.36 12.66 6.64
N VAL A 146 -4.96 11.65 7.42
CA VAL A 146 -5.79 11.09 8.51
C VAL A 146 -5.99 12.11 9.62
N LEU A 147 -4.90 12.77 10.06
CA LEU A 147 -4.95 13.83 11.06
C LEU A 147 -5.68 15.07 10.53
N ALA A 148 -5.43 15.46 9.28
CA ALA A 148 -6.10 16.60 8.68
C ALA A 148 -7.63 16.41 8.62
N GLU A 149 -8.08 15.22 8.21
CA GLU A 149 -9.51 14.89 8.20
C GLU A 149 -10.08 14.81 9.62
N ALA A 150 -9.39 14.16 10.57
CA ALA A 150 -9.84 14.08 11.95
C ALA A 150 -9.96 15.47 12.59
N VAL A 151 -8.99 16.36 12.36
CA VAL A 151 -9.00 17.74 12.84
C VAL A 151 -10.09 18.54 12.15
N ALA A 152 -10.19 18.48 10.82
CA ALA A 152 -11.23 19.19 10.07
C ALA A 152 -12.62 18.78 10.55
N ASN A 153 -12.85 17.48 10.71
CA ASN A 153 -14.10 16.94 11.20
C ASN A 153 -14.39 17.33 12.65
N SER A 154 -13.38 17.37 13.54
CA SER A 154 -13.57 17.86 14.92
C SER A 154 -13.94 19.35 15.00
N LEU A 155 -13.52 20.14 14.02
CA LEU A 155 -13.73 21.59 13.99
C LEU A 155 -14.97 22.02 13.17
N THR A 156 -15.41 21.19 12.23
CA THR A 156 -16.50 21.52 11.28
C THR A 156 -17.69 20.57 11.34
N GLY A 157 -17.56 19.45 12.04
CA GLY A 157 -18.56 18.40 12.12
C GLY A 157 -19.84 18.86 12.82
N PRO A 158 -21.01 18.31 12.44
CA PRO A 158 -22.27 18.61 13.09
C PRO A 158 -22.28 17.98 14.49
N GLN A 159 -21.89 18.75 15.51
CA GLN A 159 -22.15 18.36 16.89
C GLN A 159 -23.64 18.52 17.16
N LEU A 160 -24.34 17.39 17.04
CA LEU A 160 -25.80 17.27 17.03
C LEU A 160 -26.54 17.82 18.25
N ASP A 161 -25.84 18.24 19.32
CA ASP A 161 -26.48 18.70 20.57
C ASP A 161 -25.83 19.93 21.24
N THR A 162 -24.88 20.59 20.57
CA THR A 162 -24.29 21.82 21.11
C THR A 162 -24.23 22.88 20.05
N ASP A 163 -24.85 24.04 20.31
CA ASP A 163 -24.71 25.30 19.56
C ASP A 163 -23.25 25.81 19.45
N GLN A 164 -22.27 25.01 19.86
CA GLN A 164 -20.84 25.29 19.80
C GLN A 164 -20.24 24.79 18.47
N GLN A 165 -20.74 25.30 17.34
CA GLN A 165 -19.91 25.29 16.13
C GLN A 165 -18.76 26.29 16.38
N PHE A 166 -17.54 25.78 16.60
CA PHE A 166 -16.36 26.61 16.85
C PHE A 166 -16.05 27.59 15.70
N LEU A 167 -16.49 27.27 14.48
CA LEU A 167 -16.29 28.09 13.29
C LEU A 167 -17.64 28.38 12.63
N GLU A 168 -17.96 29.66 12.48
CA GLU A 168 -19.13 30.09 11.74
C GLU A 168 -19.06 29.63 10.29
N ARG A 169 -20.12 28.95 9.85
CA ARG A 169 -20.29 28.46 8.48
C ARG A 169 -20.35 29.67 7.52
N GLY A 170 -19.37 29.76 6.62
CA GLY A 170 -19.20 30.90 5.70
C GLY A 170 -17.98 31.77 6.01
N SER A 171 -17.34 31.61 7.18
CA SER A 171 -16.06 32.25 7.47
C SER A 171 -14.92 31.69 6.59
N TRP A 172 -13.92 32.51 6.30
CA TRP A 172 -12.73 32.08 5.54
C TRP A 172 -11.95 30.98 6.27
N LEU A 173 -11.96 30.99 7.61
CA LEU A 173 -11.36 29.95 8.44
C LEU A 173 -12.08 28.61 8.25
N TYR A 174 -13.42 28.62 8.24
CA TYR A 174 -14.20 27.41 7.92
C TYR A 174 -13.82 26.86 6.55
N ALA A 175 -13.71 27.71 5.52
CA ALA A 175 -13.30 27.29 4.18
C ALA A 175 -11.89 26.69 4.14
N LEU A 176 -10.93 27.26 4.87
CA LEU A 176 -9.57 26.71 4.98
C LEU A 176 -9.54 25.37 5.70
N VAL A 177 -10.25 25.24 6.81
CA VAL A 177 -10.31 23.98 7.58
C VAL A 177 -11.02 22.90 6.77
N ALA A 178 -12.11 23.23 6.08
CA ALA A 178 -12.81 22.31 5.19
C ALA A 178 -11.95 21.89 3.97
N ALA A 179 -11.07 22.76 3.48
CA ALA A 179 -10.13 22.44 2.40
C ALA A 179 -8.87 21.70 2.87
N SER A 180 -8.59 21.70 4.18
CA SER A 180 -7.36 21.14 4.75
C SER A 180 -7.15 19.65 4.46
N PRO A 181 -8.18 18.77 4.42
CA PRO A 181 -7.98 17.37 4.08
C PRO A 181 -7.59 17.19 2.60
N ALA A 182 -8.16 18.00 1.70
CA ALA A 182 -7.79 17.98 0.28
C ALA A 182 -6.33 18.44 0.09
N ALA A 183 -5.91 19.49 0.80
CA ALA A 183 -4.51 19.94 0.79
C ALA A 183 -3.55 18.88 1.38
N ALA A 184 -3.94 18.23 2.48
CA ALA A 184 -3.16 17.16 3.09
C ALA A 184 -3.07 15.92 2.18
N LEU A 185 -4.15 15.56 1.49
CA LEU A 185 -4.13 14.51 0.47
C LEU A 185 -3.21 14.87 -0.69
N PHE A 186 -3.24 16.11 -1.17
CA PHE A 186 -2.35 16.58 -2.22
C PHE A 186 -0.88 16.49 -1.78
N ALA A 187 -0.56 16.97 -0.57
CA ALA A 187 0.78 16.87 0.00
C ALA A 187 1.22 15.40 0.16
N ALA A 188 0.33 14.53 0.64
CA ALA A 188 0.57 13.10 0.77
C ALA A 188 0.86 12.45 -0.59
N VAL A 189 0.13 12.81 -1.64
CA VAL A 189 0.38 12.34 -3.02
C VAL A 189 1.75 12.80 -3.50
N LEU A 190 2.10 14.07 -3.35
CA LEU A 190 3.43 14.58 -3.71
C LEU A 190 4.54 13.87 -2.96
N LEU A 191 4.36 13.66 -1.65
CA LEU A 191 5.33 12.93 -0.84
C LEU A 191 5.45 11.47 -1.29
N ARG A 192 4.33 10.84 -1.64
CA ARG A 192 4.32 9.48 -2.21
C ARG A 192 5.12 9.44 -3.50
N LEU A 193 4.92 10.40 -4.40
CA LEU A 193 5.65 10.49 -5.67
C LEU A 193 7.14 10.69 -5.43
N ALA A 194 7.50 11.62 -4.54
CA ALA A 194 8.88 11.94 -4.21
C ALA A 194 9.64 10.76 -3.58
N LEU A 195 8.94 9.91 -2.84
CA LEU A 195 9.48 8.71 -2.21
C LEU A 195 9.25 7.43 -3.04
N GLY A 196 8.74 7.55 -4.26
CA GLY A 196 8.43 6.40 -5.13
C GLY A 196 9.67 5.59 -5.55
N LEU A 197 10.84 6.23 -5.61
CA LEU A 197 12.10 5.58 -6.01
C LEU A 197 12.86 4.94 -4.83
N ALA A 198 12.44 5.21 -3.59
CA ALA A 198 13.14 4.71 -2.39
C ALA A 198 13.21 3.17 -2.30
N PRO A 199 12.16 2.40 -2.64
CA PRO A 199 12.26 0.93 -2.64
C PRO A 199 13.31 0.39 -3.62
N ALA A 200 13.43 1.01 -4.81
CA ALA A 200 14.44 0.64 -5.80
C ALA A 200 15.86 0.94 -5.29
N ALA A 201 16.05 2.09 -4.63
CA ALA A 201 17.32 2.45 -4.01
C ALA A 201 17.70 1.50 -2.85
N ALA A 202 16.73 1.08 -2.04
CA ALA A 202 16.94 0.11 -0.95
C ALA A 202 17.28 -1.30 -1.48
N ALA A 203 16.66 -1.72 -2.59
CA ALA A 203 17.00 -2.99 -3.26
C ALA A 203 18.46 -3.00 -3.76
N GLY A 204 19.03 -1.82 -4.03
CA GLY A 204 20.44 -1.60 -4.34
C GLY A 204 21.40 -1.70 -3.13
N GLY A 205 20.90 -2.03 -1.93
CA GLY A 205 21.69 -2.21 -0.72
C GLY A 205 21.82 -0.98 0.18
N LEU A 206 21.15 0.11 -0.14
CA LEU A 206 21.14 1.30 0.73
C LEU A 206 20.26 1.09 1.96
N GLY A 207 20.70 1.60 3.11
CA GLY A 207 19.88 1.67 4.31
C GLY A 207 18.61 2.50 4.07
N PRO A 208 17.53 2.29 4.85
CA PRO A 208 16.21 2.85 4.56
C PRO A 208 16.18 4.39 4.52
N LEU A 209 16.86 5.05 5.47
CA LEU A 209 16.96 6.52 5.48
C LEU A 209 17.82 7.07 4.34
N ALA A 210 18.90 6.37 3.98
CA ALA A 210 19.75 6.76 2.86
C ALA A 210 18.99 6.62 1.52
N ALA A 211 18.20 5.56 1.37
CA ALA A 211 17.33 5.34 0.22
C ALA A 211 16.29 6.46 0.07
N LEU A 212 15.65 6.89 1.17
CA LEU A 212 14.70 8.02 1.15
C LEU A 212 15.37 9.34 0.76
N ARG A 213 16.51 9.68 1.38
CA ARG A 213 17.27 10.89 1.05
C ARG A 213 17.71 10.91 -0.42
N ARG A 214 18.10 9.75 -0.96
CA ARG A 214 18.50 9.62 -2.36
C ARG A 214 17.31 9.70 -3.33
N SER A 215 16.18 9.10 -3.00
CA SER A 215 14.92 9.27 -3.75
C SER A 215 14.53 10.74 -3.83
N TRP A 216 14.57 11.44 -2.69
CA TRP A 216 14.24 12.85 -2.60
C TRP A 216 15.17 13.73 -3.45
N SER A 217 16.48 13.48 -3.39
CA SER A 217 17.45 14.27 -4.15
C SER A 217 17.32 14.08 -5.68
N LEU A 218 16.90 12.91 -6.14
CA LEU A 218 16.62 12.65 -7.55
C LEU A 218 15.35 13.38 -8.02
N VAL A 219 14.28 13.34 -7.22
CA VAL A 219 13.01 13.99 -7.57
C VAL A 219 13.11 15.51 -7.51
N ARG A 220 13.99 16.07 -6.67
CA ARG A 220 14.18 17.53 -6.58
C ARG A 220 14.72 18.17 -7.87
N THR A 221 15.30 17.39 -8.78
CA THR A 221 15.74 17.90 -10.10
C THR A 221 14.52 18.14 -11.00
N ARG A 222 14.47 19.27 -11.74
CA ARG A 222 13.34 19.59 -12.65
C ARG A 222 13.07 18.44 -13.63
N THR A 223 14.12 17.87 -14.20
CA THR A 223 14.02 16.74 -15.15
C THR A 223 13.55 15.45 -14.49
N GLY A 224 14.00 15.17 -13.26
CA GLY A 224 13.54 14.04 -12.46
C GLY A 224 12.06 14.13 -12.09
N ALA A 225 11.62 15.30 -11.61
CA ALA A 225 10.23 15.55 -11.27
C ALA A 225 9.29 15.33 -12.46
N VAL A 226 9.61 15.93 -13.62
CA VAL A 226 8.78 15.80 -14.83
C VAL A 226 8.66 14.35 -15.27
N ARG A 227 9.76 13.58 -15.27
CA ARG A 227 9.73 12.16 -15.67
C ARG A 227 8.94 11.29 -14.69
N VAL A 228 9.08 11.54 -13.39
CA VAL A 228 8.29 10.84 -12.36
C VAL A 228 6.81 11.16 -12.50
N LEU A 229 6.46 12.42 -12.74
CA LEU A 229 5.07 12.86 -12.92
C LEU A 229 4.46 12.26 -14.20
N ALA A 230 5.20 12.28 -15.31
CA ALA A 230 4.79 11.72 -16.60
C ALA A 230 4.53 10.20 -16.52
N LEU A 231 5.23 9.49 -15.65
CA LEU A 231 4.99 8.07 -15.40
C LEU A 231 3.85 7.84 -14.40
N ALA A 232 3.80 8.64 -13.33
CA ALA A 232 2.87 8.41 -12.23
C ALA A 232 1.43 8.82 -12.55
N LEU A 233 1.21 9.87 -13.35
CA LEU A 233 -0.12 10.30 -13.78
C LEU A 233 -0.90 9.21 -14.53
N PRO A 234 -0.36 8.61 -15.62
CA PRO A 234 -1.08 7.55 -16.33
C PRO A 234 -1.28 6.30 -15.48
N LEU A 235 -0.31 5.94 -14.62
CA LEU A 235 -0.48 4.86 -13.66
C LEU A 235 -1.61 5.16 -12.65
N ALA A 236 -1.69 6.38 -12.14
CA ALA A 236 -2.75 6.79 -11.22
C ALA A 236 -4.12 6.77 -11.92
N ALA A 237 -4.21 7.29 -13.15
CA ALA A 237 -5.43 7.26 -13.96
C ALA A 237 -5.88 5.81 -14.24
N LEU A 238 -4.95 4.94 -14.62
CA LEU A 238 -5.22 3.52 -14.84
C LEU A 238 -5.67 2.83 -13.55
N THR A 239 -5.03 3.13 -12.41
CA THR A 239 -5.44 2.58 -11.11
C THR A 239 -6.85 3.02 -10.76
N ALA A 240 -7.16 4.31 -10.89
CA ALA A 240 -8.48 4.85 -10.58
C ALA A 240 -9.56 4.26 -11.51
N GLY A 241 -9.27 4.16 -12.81
CA GLY A 241 -10.15 3.51 -13.79
C GLY A 241 -10.40 2.05 -13.47
N LEU A 242 -9.36 1.29 -13.12
CA LEU A 242 -9.48 -0.11 -12.75
C LEU A 242 -10.25 -0.31 -11.44
N VAL A 243 -9.97 0.49 -10.40
CA VAL A 243 -10.76 0.46 -9.15
C VAL A 243 -12.22 0.74 -9.47
N ARG A 244 -12.53 1.80 -10.23
CA ARG A 244 -13.91 2.14 -10.60
C ARG A 244 -14.59 0.99 -11.35
N LEU A 245 -13.92 0.41 -12.34
CA LEU A 245 -14.45 -0.72 -13.11
C LEU A 245 -14.75 -1.92 -12.21
N VAL A 246 -13.80 -2.33 -11.38
CA VAL A 246 -13.96 -3.51 -10.50
C VAL A 246 -15.01 -3.25 -9.43
N VAL A 247 -15.07 -2.06 -8.84
CA VAL A 247 -16.12 -1.70 -7.88
C VAL A 247 -17.50 -1.82 -8.51
N GLN A 248 -17.68 -1.33 -9.75
CA GLN A 248 -18.94 -1.46 -10.48
C GLN A 248 -19.31 -2.92 -10.76
N LEU A 249 -18.34 -3.74 -11.18
CA LEU A 249 -18.53 -5.18 -11.39
C LEU A 249 -18.80 -5.95 -10.09
N ALA A 250 -18.31 -5.44 -8.95
CA ALA A 250 -18.45 -6.05 -7.63
C ALA A 250 -19.72 -5.60 -6.88
N LEU A 251 -20.50 -4.64 -7.40
CA LEU A 251 -21.77 -4.22 -6.78
C LEU A 251 -22.75 -5.37 -6.46
N PRO A 252 -22.86 -6.44 -7.28
CA PRO A 252 -23.72 -7.58 -6.96
C PRO A 252 -23.32 -8.33 -5.69
N LEU A 253 -22.09 -8.15 -5.17
CA LEU A 253 -21.65 -8.73 -3.90
C LEU A 253 -22.28 -8.04 -2.68
N ARG A 254 -22.76 -6.80 -2.83
CA ARG A 254 -23.34 -6.02 -1.72
C ARG A 254 -24.48 -6.73 -1.00
N PRO A 255 -25.54 -7.24 -1.68
CA PRO A 255 -26.60 -7.99 -1.00
C PRO A 255 -26.12 -9.31 -0.41
N LEU A 256 -25.17 -10.01 -1.06
CA LEU A 256 -24.64 -11.29 -0.58
C LEU A 256 -23.86 -11.13 0.73
N VAL A 257 -22.90 -10.20 0.76
CA VAL A 257 -22.09 -9.92 1.94
C VAL A 257 -22.96 -9.42 3.08
N ARG A 258 -23.93 -8.55 2.77
CA ARG A 258 -24.90 -8.10 3.76
C ARG A 258 -25.71 -9.27 4.33
N GLY A 259 -26.32 -10.11 3.50
CA GLY A 259 -27.13 -11.24 3.96
C GLY A 259 -26.34 -12.19 4.86
N LEU A 260 -25.16 -12.60 4.42
CA LEU A 260 -24.28 -13.51 5.19
C LEU A 260 -23.84 -12.91 6.54
N LEU A 261 -23.43 -11.64 6.56
CA LEU A 261 -23.04 -11.00 7.82
C LEU A 261 -24.25 -10.74 8.72
N GLU A 262 -25.40 -10.35 8.18
CA GLU A 262 -26.60 -10.07 8.95
C GLU A 262 -27.07 -11.34 9.67
N GLU A 263 -27.08 -12.47 8.96
CA GLU A 263 -27.39 -13.79 9.53
C GLU A 263 -26.36 -14.24 10.57
N ALA A 264 -25.06 -14.09 10.28
CA ALA A 264 -24.00 -14.52 11.18
C ALA A 264 -23.86 -13.67 12.45
N THR A 265 -24.12 -12.36 12.35
CA THR A 265 -23.86 -11.41 13.45
C THR A 265 -25.12 -10.90 14.16
N GLY A 266 -26.29 -11.04 13.53
CA GLY A 266 -27.52 -10.39 13.96
C GLY A 266 -27.43 -8.85 14.00
N ASN A 267 -26.40 -8.26 13.38
CA ASN A 267 -26.16 -6.81 13.38
C ASN A 267 -26.32 -6.23 11.98
N PHE A 268 -27.50 -5.68 11.72
CA PHE A 268 -27.85 -5.02 10.47
C PHE A 268 -26.83 -3.94 10.03
N PHE A 269 -26.29 -3.13 10.95
CA PHE A 269 -25.37 -2.05 10.58
C PHE A 269 -24.01 -2.58 10.13
N ALA A 270 -23.46 -3.52 10.89
CA ALA A 270 -22.21 -4.18 10.51
C ALA A 270 -22.37 -4.83 9.13
N ALA A 271 -23.50 -5.51 8.89
CA ALA A 271 -23.82 -6.13 7.61
C ALA A 271 -24.01 -5.11 6.47
N TYR A 272 -24.73 -4.01 6.73
CA TYR A 272 -24.99 -2.95 5.76
C TYR A 272 -23.69 -2.28 5.31
N TYR A 273 -22.82 -1.91 6.26
CA TYR A 273 -21.55 -1.28 5.96
C TYR A 273 -20.54 -2.25 5.37
N ALA A 274 -20.50 -3.51 5.82
CA ALA A 274 -19.72 -4.56 5.17
C ALA A 274 -20.14 -4.72 3.70
N GLY A 275 -21.45 -4.70 3.42
CA GLY A 275 -21.97 -4.74 2.06
C GLY A 275 -21.56 -3.53 1.21
N ILE A 276 -21.49 -2.32 1.79
CA ILE A 276 -21.00 -1.10 1.09
C ILE A 276 -19.50 -1.19 0.81
N LEU A 277 -18.71 -1.64 1.80
CA LEU A 277 -17.26 -1.65 1.71
C LEU A 277 -16.72 -2.80 0.87
N ALA A 278 -17.44 -3.93 0.79
CA ALA A 278 -16.96 -5.12 0.10
C ALA A 278 -16.58 -4.86 -1.37
N PRO A 279 -17.41 -4.20 -2.21
CA PRO A 279 -17.01 -3.87 -3.58
C PRO A 279 -15.77 -2.97 -3.65
N VAL A 280 -15.64 -2.02 -2.73
CA VAL A 280 -14.50 -1.09 -2.64
C VAL A 280 -13.22 -1.85 -2.30
N VAL A 281 -13.28 -2.72 -1.29
CA VAL A 281 -12.18 -3.59 -0.86
C VAL A 281 -11.74 -4.49 -2.01
N VAL A 282 -12.67 -5.16 -2.70
CA VAL A 282 -12.37 -6.00 -3.87
C VAL A 282 -11.71 -5.17 -4.97
N GLY A 283 -12.25 -3.99 -5.28
CA GLY A 283 -11.67 -3.07 -6.26
C GLY A 283 -10.24 -2.67 -5.94
N LEU A 284 -9.95 -2.31 -4.69
CA LEU A 284 -8.61 -1.96 -4.24
C LEU A 284 -7.64 -3.14 -4.33
N LEU A 285 -8.06 -4.34 -3.90
CA LEU A 285 -7.21 -5.53 -3.94
C LEU A 285 -6.86 -5.96 -5.36
N VAL A 286 -7.86 -5.97 -6.26
CA VAL A 286 -7.64 -6.32 -7.68
C VAL A 286 -6.76 -5.27 -8.36
N ALA A 287 -7.06 -3.98 -8.15
CA ALA A 287 -6.26 -2.91 -8.74
C ALA A 287 -4.81 -2.96 -8.24
N ALA A 288 -4.60 -3.24 -6.96
CA ALA A 288 -3.29 -3.45 -6.39
C ALA A 288 -2.56 -4.64 -7.04
N ALA A 289 -3.22 -5.80 -7.16
CA ALA A 289 -2.63 -6.99 -7.76
C ALA A 289 -2.16 -6.75 -9.21
N VAL A 290 -2.91 -5.95 -9.97
CA VAL A 290 -2.61 -5.65 -11.39
C VAL A 290 -1.59 -4.52 -11.54
N VAL A 291 -1.75 -3.40 -10.81
CA VAL A 291 -0.97 -2.18 -11.03
C VAL A 291 0.36 -2.21 -10.28
N LEU A 292 0.44 -2.85 -9.10
CA LEU A 292 1.68 -2.85 -8.31
C LEU A 292 2.86 -3.46 -9.07
N PRO A 293 2.77 -4.62 -9.72
CA PRO A 293 3.88 -5.18 -10.47
C PRO A 293 4.39 -4.22 -11.57
N VAL A 294 3.46 -3.66 -12.35
CA VAL A 294 3.77 -2.77 -13.48
C VAL A 294 4.39 -1.44 -13.02
N SER A 295 3.83 -0.85 -11.96
CA SER A 295 4.38 0.38 -11.40
C SER A 295 5.78 0.16 -10.83
N CYS A 296 6.00 -0.96 -10.12
CA CYS A 296 7.29 -1.28 -9.52
C CYS A 296 8.39 -1.47 -10.57
N THR A 297 8.11 -2.18 -11.67
CA THR A 297 9.08 -2.35 -12.76
C THR A 297 9.37 -1.03 -13.46
N ALA A 298 8.33 -0.24 -13.75
CA ALA A 298 8.50 1.07 -14.39
C ALA A 298 9.33 2.04 -13.55
N PHE A 299 9.09 2.10 -12.23
CA PHE A 299 9.89 2.93 -11.32
C PHE A 299 11.33 2.43 -11.16
N ALA A 300 11.56 1.12 -11.18
CA ALA A 300 12.92 0.56 -11.16
C ALA A 300 13.71 0.94 -12.41
N VAL A 301 13.10 0.81 -13.60
CA VAL A 301 13.71 1.22 -14.88
C VAL A 301 13.98 2.73 -14.89
N LEU A 302 13.03 3.54 -14.40
CA LEU A 302 13.21 4.98 -14.31
C LEU A 302 14.35 5.36 -13.36
N HIS A 303 14.48 4.67 -12.22
CA HIS A 303 15.58 4.88 -11.28
C HIS A 303 16.94 4.65 -11.92
N GLU A 304 17.12 3.54 -12.65
CA GLU A 304 18.38 3.26 -13.35
C GLU A 304 18.70 4.29 -14.43
N ARG A 305 17.70 4.69 -15.23
CA ARG A 305 17.89 5.75 -16.25
C ARG A 305 18.35 7.07 -15.64
N LEU A 306 17.74 7.48 -14.53
CA LEU A 306 18.12 8.72 -13.82
C LEU A 306 19.51 8.62 -13.19
N ARG A 307 19.90 7.43 -12.71
CA ARG A 307 21.24 7.18 -12.18
C ARG A 307 22.30 7.30 -13.26
N SER A 308 22.09 6.70 -14.43
CA SER A 308 23.04 6.74 -15.55
C SER A 308 23.21 8.14 -16.13
N SER A 309 22.13 8.91 -16.32
CA SER A 309 22.22 10.29 -16.82
C SER A 309 23.04 11.22 -15.93
N ARG A 310 23.07 10.96 -14.61
CA ARG A 310 23.85 11.75 -13.66
C ARG A 310 25.35 11.41 -13.69
N ALA A 311 25.69 10.16 -13.99
CA ALA A 311 27.08 9.74 -14.14
C ALA A 311 27.70 10.30 -15.43
N SER A 312 26.92 10.43 -16.50
CA SER A 312 27.41 10.95 -17.79
C SER A 312 27.48 12.49 -17.87
N GLY A 313 26.68 13.21 -17.07
CA GLY A 313 26.63 14.68 -17.08
C GLY A 313 27.58 15.38 -16.10
N GLY A 314 28.49 14.64 -15.48
CA GLY A 314 29.46 15.17 -14.51
C GLY A 314 30.92 15.13 -15.00
N GLY A 315 31.13 14.97 -16.31
CA GLY A 315 32.43 15.09 -16.97
C GLY A 315 32.60 16.43 -17.64
#